data_AF-A0A2P2K7T6-F1
#
_entry.id   AF-A0A2P2K7T6-F1
#
_cell.length_a   1.000
_cell.length_b   1.000
_cell.length_c   1.000
_cell.angle_alpha   90.00
_cell.angle_beta   90.00
_cell.angle_gamma   90.00
#
_symmetry.space_group_name_H-M   'P 1'
#
loop_
_entity.id
_entity.type
_entity.pdbx_description
1 polymer ?
#
loop_
_entity_poly.entity_id
_entity_poly.type
_entity_poly.pdbx_seq_one_letter_code
_entity_poly.pdbx_strand_id
1 'polypeptide(L)'
;MLSDLQAFRESFNGLAEFVDQNRKLLSRISAIFLSLVPWIQVSRSRALLLLVNPAVFLLAVGMGALLHIILLAFNSLAVKGLSAVSGGSRSIFTKEENANAFILVASQKTLPVLVAVVEQLGGVFGESGLLVLPCVAAHLNQIIMDSFLVNNRLLKHPTPKDAKAA
;
A
#
# COMPACT_ATOMS: atom_id res chain seq x y z
N MET A 1 -13.12 29.23 -27.30
CA MET A 1 -13.84 28.76 -26.09
C MET A 1 -14.53 27.42 -26.30
N LEU A 2 -15.46 27.26 -27.27
CA LEU A 2 -16.08 25.95 -27.58
C LEU A 2 -15.10 24.95 -28.21
N SER A 3 -14.20 25.42 -29.08
CA SER A 3 -13.11 24.63 -29.68
C SER A 3 -12.12 24.08 -28.66
N ASP A 4 -11.80 24.88 -27.62
CA ASP A 4 -10.81 24.53 -26.60
C ASP A 4 -11.35 23.44 -25.65
N LEU A 5 -12.64 23.52 -25.32
CA LEU A 5 -13.32 22.50 -24.51
C LEU A 5 -13.46 21.16 -25.25
N GLN A 6 -13.66 21.21 -26.56
CA GLN A 6 -13.75 20.01 -27.40
C GLN A 6 -12.38 19.35 -27.58
N ALA A 7 -11.32 20.12 -27.83
CA ALA A 7 -9.95 19.62 -27.88
C ALA A 7 -9.50 19.03 -26.53
N PHE A 8 -9.91 19.64 -25.41
CA PHE A 8 -9.68 19.12 -24.07
C PHE A 8 -10.41 17.78 -23.85
N ARG A 9 -11.70 17.69 -24.23
CA ARG A 9 -12.48 16.45 -24.11
C ARG A 9 -11.95 15.33 -25.01
N GLU A 10 -11.55 15.65 -26.24
CA GLU A 10 -10.91 14.73 -27.19
C GLU A 10 -9.55 14.25 -26.67
N SER A 11 -8.75 15.13 -26.06
CA SER A 11 -7.53 14.72 -25.34
C SER A 11 -7.84 13.77 -24.19
N PHE A 12 -8.92 13.99 -23.43
CA PHE A 12 -9.33 13.07 -22.37
C PHE A 12 -9.76 11.70 -22.91
N ASN A 13 -10.51 11.67 -24.00
CA ASN A 13 -10.94 10.41 -24.62
C ASN A 13 -9.76 9.68 -25.27
N GLY A 14 -8.92 10.38 -26.03
CA GLY A 14 -7.72 9.81 -26.64
C GLY A 14 -6.68 9.37 -25.61
N LEU A 15 -6.53 10.11 -24.50
CA LEU A 15 -5.69 9.71 -23.38
C LEU A 15 -6.26 8.50 -22.65
N ALA A 16 -7.56 8.45 -22.40
CA ALA A 16 -8.21 7.31 -21.78
C ALA A 16 -8.03 6.04 -22.64
N GLU A 17 -8.27 6.15 -23.94
CA GLU A 17 -8.10 5.04 -24.88
C GLU A 17 -6.63 4.59 -24.97
N PHE A 18 -5.68 5.54 -25.01
CA PHE A 18 -4.25 5.23 -24.95
C PHE A 18 -3.86 4.54 -23.64
N VAL A 19 -4.34 5.03 -22.49
CA VAL A 19 -4.08 4.44 -21.17
C VAL A 19 -4.66 3.02 -21.10
N ASP A 20 -5.86 2.80 -21.63
CA ASP A 20 -6.50 1.49 -21.65
C ASP A 20 -5.76 0.50 -22.56
N GLN A 21 -5.39 0.93 -23.77
CA GLN A 21 -4.57 0.13 -24.69
C GLN A 21 -3.21 -0.25 -24.08
N ASN A 22 -2.59 0.67 -23.32
CA ASN A 22 -1.27 0.48 -22.73
C ASN A 22 -1.31 0.08 -21.24
N ARG A 23 -2.48 -0.25 -20.68
CA ARG A 23 -2.68 -0.46 -19.24
C ARG A 23 -1.67 -1.43 -18.62
N LYS A 24 -1.37 -2.54 -19.30
CA LYS A 24 -0.39 -3.54 -18.85
C LYS A 24 1.03 -2.97 -18.82
N LEU A 25 1.41 -2.21 -19.85
CA LEU A 25 2.72 -1.58 -19.95
C LEU A 25 2.88 -0.50 -18.88
N LEU A 26 1.89 0.37 -18.73
CA LEU A 26 1.88 1.41 -17.69
C LEU A 26 1.93 0.79 -16.28
N SER A 27 1.20 -0.29 -16.04
CA SER A 27 1.25 -1.01 -14.76
C SER A 27 2.64 -1.60 -14.49
N ARG A 28 3.30 -2.17 -15.51
CA ARG A 28 4.67 -2.70 -15.38
C ARG A 28 5.70 -1.59 -15.12
N ILE A 29 5.61 -0.49 -15.84
CA ILE A 29 6.47 0.68 -15.65
C ILE A 29 6.29 1.25 -14.23
N SER A 30 5.03 1.39 -13.78
CA SER A 30 4.72 1.83 -12.42
C SER A 30 5.32 0.89 -11.37
N ALA A 31 5.22 -0.43 -11.57
CA ALA A 31 5.84 -1.40 -10.67
C ALA A 31 7.37 -1.28 -10.62
N ILE A 32 8.02 -1.03 -11.77
CA ILE A 32 9.46 -0.77 -11.84
C ILE A 32 9.83 0.51 -11.08
N PHE A 33 9.12 1.62 -11.31
CA PHE A 33 9.40 2.87 -10.59
C PHE A 33 9.19 2.74 -9.08
N LEU A 34 8.13 2.03 -8.67
CA LEU A 34 7.87 1.78 -7.25
C LEU A 34 8.94 0.90 -6.61
N SER A 35 9.52 -0.07 -7.32
CA SER A 35 10.61 -0.90 -6.79
C SER A 35 11.95 -0.15 -6.68
N LEU A 36 12.16 0.89 -7.51
CA LEU A 36 13.33 1.77 -7.39
C LEU A 36 13.30 2.61 -6.11
N VAL A 37 12.12 2.90 -5.54
CA VAL A 37 12.02 3.74 -4.33
C VAL A 37 12.74 3.09 -3.14
N PRO A 38 12.43 1.84 -2.72
CA PRO A 38 13.19 1.16 -1.67
C PRO A 38 14.70 1.10 -1.97
N TRP A 39 15.08 0.87 -3.23
CA TRP A 39 16.48 0.80 -3.64
C TRP A 39 17.24 2.11 -3.42
N ILE A 40 16.65 3.23 -3.85
CA ILE A 40 17.25 4.57 -3.66
C ILE A 40 17.39 4.89 -2.17
N GLN A 41 16.38 4.55 -1.35
CA GLN A 41 16.41 4.82 0.09
C GLN A 41 17.50 4.03 0.83
N VAL A 42 17.63 2.74 0.51
CA VAL A 42 18.68 1.89 1.08
C VAL A 42 20.06 2.39 0.64
N SER A 43 20.22 2.74 -0.64
CA SER A 43 21.49 3.23 -1.19
C SER A 43 21.97 4.52 -0.50
N ARG A 44 21.07 5.50 -0.33
CA ARG A 44 21.40 6.78 0.35
C ARG A 44 21.79 6.61 1.81
N SER A 45 21.30 5.57 2.46
CA SER A 45 21.48 5.36 3.90
C SER A 45 22.55 4.30 4.23
N ARG A 46 23.32 3.85 3.23
CA ARG A 46 24.30 2.76 3.37
C ARG A 46 25.35 2.98 4.45
N ALA A 47 25.89 4.20 4.58
CA ALA A 47 26.87 4.51 5.62
C ALA A 47 26.24 4.44 7.03
N LEU A 48 24.96 4.80 7.15
CA LEU A 48 24.22 4.81 8.41
C LEU A 48 23.73 3.42 8.83
N LEU A 49 23.44 2.54 7.87
CA LEU A 49 23.16 1.12 8.14
C LEU A 49 24.26 0.45 8.97
N LEU A 50 25.52 0.82 8.74
CA LEU A 50 26.68 0.26 9.46
C LEU A 50 26.90 0.87 10.85
N LEU A 51 26.24 2.00 11.14
CA LEU A 51 26.38 2.75 12.39
C LEU A 51 25.19 2.54 13.34
N VAL A 52 24.05 2.10 12.82
CA VAL A 52 22.84 1.84 13.62
C VAL A 52 23.00 0.58 14.46
N ASN A 53 22.65 0.66 15.74
CA ASN A 53 22.53 -0.50 16.59
C ASN A 53 21.42 -1.44 16.07
N PRO A 54 21.75 -2.70 15.70
CA PRO A 54 20.78 -3.64 15.12
C PRO A 54 19.56 -3.91 16.02
N ALA A 55 19.73 -3.86 17.34
CA ALA A 55 18.63 -4.10 18.28
C ALA A 55 17.58 -2.98 18.23
N VAL A 56 18.01 -1.72 18.18
CA VAL A 56 17.12 -0.56 18.07
C VAL A 56 16.43 -0.54 16.71
N PHE A 57 17.15 -0.92 15.66
CA PHE A 57 16.60 -1.08 14.32
C PHE A 57 15.48 -2.13 14.28
N LEU A 58 15.74 -3.33 14.82
CA LEU A 58 14.75 -4.40 14.87
C LEU A 58 13.53 -4.00 15.72
N LEU A 59 13.75 -3.30 16.83
CA LEU A 59 12.66 -2.78 17.65
C LEU A 59 11.78 -1.80 16.87
N ALA A 60 12.39 -0.87 16.11
CA ALA A 60 11.66 0.08 15.28
C ALA A 60 10.87 -0.62 14.15
N VAL A 61 11.46 -1.63 13.50
CA VAL A 61 10.75 -2.45 12.51
C VAL A 61 9.59 -3.21 13.17
N GLY A 62 9.81 -3.77 14.35
CA GLY A 62 8.79 -4.46 15.14
C GLY A 62 7.63 -3.54 15.55
N MET A 63 7.92 -2.31 15.97
CA MET A 63 6.91 -1.29 16.23
C MET A 63 6.11 -0.94 14.97
N GLY A 64 6.78 -0.83 13.82
CA GLY A 64 6.10 -0.61 12.54
C GLY A 64 5.14 -1.76 12.18
N ALA A 65 5.56 -3.00 12.40
CA ALA A 65 4.71 -4.17 12.21
C ALA A 65 3.54 -4.21 13.19
N LEU A 66 3.77 -3.90 14.47
CA LEU A 66 2.72 -3.81 15.49
C LEU A 66 1.67 -2.75 15.12
N LEU A 67 2.12 -1.55 14.71
CA LEU A 67 1.22 -0.49 14.25
C LEU A 67 0.38 -0.94 13.05
N HIS A 68 0.96 -1.71 12.12
CA HIS A 68 0.21 -2.29 11.00
C HIS A 68 -0.89 -3.25 11.45
N ILE A 69 -0.57 -4.14 12.39
CA ILE A 69 -1.55 -5.09 12.95
C ILE A 69 -2.70 -4.33 13.64
N ILE A 70 -2.37 -3.27 14.39
CA ILE A 70 -3.38 -2.41 15.04
C ILE A 70 -4.30 -1.77 14.00
N LEU A 71 -3.74 -1.20 12.91
CA LEU A 71 -4.53 -0.60 11.83
C LEU A 71 -5.40 -1.63 11.10
N LEU A 72 -4.88 -2.83 10.82
CA LEU A 72 -5.66 -3.92 10.22
C LEU A 72 -6.85 -4.31 11.11
N ALA A 73 -6.63 -4.45 12.42
CA ALA A 73 -7.68 -4.77 13.38
C ALA A 73 -8.72 -3.64 13.46
N PHE A 74 -8.26 -2.40 13.58
CA PHE A 74 -9.13 -1.22 13.62
C PHE A 74 -10.00 -1.11 12.36
N ASN A 75 -9.39 -1.21 11.17
CA ASN A 75 -10.13 -1.13 9.90
C ASN A 75 -11.09 -2.31 9.72
N SER A 76 -10.76 -3.51 10.25
CA SER A 76 -11.70 -4.63 10.26
C SER A 76 -12.93 -4.37 11.14
N LEU A 77 -12.76 -3.71 12.28
CA LEU A 77 -13.88 -3.26 13.13
C LEU A 77 -14.67 -2.13 12.46
N ALA A 78 -13.98 -1.18 11.82
CA ALA A 78 -14.60 -0.08 11.09
C ALA A 78 -15.51 -0.60 9.96
N VAL A 79 -15.08 -1.63 9.22
CA VAL A 79 -15.92 -2.29 8.21
C VAL A 79 -17.21 -2.87 8.81
N LYS A 80 -17.15 -3.50 10.00
CA LYS A 80 -18.35 -4.01 10.68
C LYS A 80 -19.30 -2.88 11.08
N GLY A 81 -18.76 -1.81 11.66
CA GLY A 81 -19.55 -0.63 12.04
C GLY A 81 -20.18 0.06 10.83
N LEU A 82 -19.41 0.27 9.78
CA LEU A 82 -19.86 0.91 8.55
C LEU A 82 -20.90 0.06 7.81
N SER A 83 -20.73 -1.27 7.83
CA SER A 83 -21.74 -2.21 7.31
C SER A 83 -23.05 -2.09 8.08
N ALA A 84 -23.01 -2.06 9.41
CA ALA A 84 -24.20 -1.91 10.25
C ALA A 84 -24.96 -0.60 9.97
N VAL A 85 -24.25 0.52 9.83
CA VAL A 85 -24.85 1.84 9.56
C VAL A 85 -25.37 1.96 8.11
N SER A 86 -24.68 1.33 7.16
CA SER A 86 -25.00 1.41 5.72
C SER A 86 -26.07 0.41 5.25
N GLY A 87 -26.83 -0.20 6.16
CA GLY A 87 -27.91 -1.14 5.81
C GLY A 87 -27.62 -2.62 6.08
N GLY A 88 -26.67 -2.92 6.97
CA GLY A 88 -26.37 -4.26 7.47
C GLY A 88 -26.08 -5.25 6.33
N SER A 89 -26.89 -6.31 6.23
CA SER A 89 -26.75 -7.37 5.23
C SER A 89 -26.79 -6.89 3.77
N ARG A 90 -27.30 -5.68 3.49
CA ARG A 90 -27.32 -5.09 2.13
C ARG A 90 -26.15 -4.14 1.85
N SER A 91 -25.25 -3.92 2.82
CA SER A 91 -24.12 -3.01 2.64
C SER A 91 -23.11 -3.54 1.60
N ILE A 92 -22.46 -2.64 0.87
CA ILE A 92 -21.36 -3.01 -0.05
C ILE A 92 -20.18 -3.68 0.67
N PHE A 93 -20.06 -3.48 1.98
CA PHE A 93 -19.02 -4.03 2.84
C PHE A 93 -19.32 -5.44 3.35
N THR A 94 -20.48 -6.02 3.04
CA THR A 94 -20.74 -7.45 3.31
C THR A 94 -20.06 -8.35 2.28
N LYS A 95 -19.78 -7.82 1.08
CA LYS A 95 -18.97 -8.50 0.09
C LYS A 95 -17.54 -8.58 0.58
N GLU A 96 -17.01 -9.80 0.66
CA GLU A 96 -15.70 -10.04 1.23
C GLU A 96 -14.59 -9.35 0.44
N GLU A 97 -14.73 -9.26 -0.88
CA GLU A 97 -13.75 -8.62 -1.76
C GLU A 97 -13.63 -7.11 -1.45
N ASN A 98 -14.78 -6.45 -1.26
CA ASN A 98 -14.83 -5.03 -0.92
C ASN A 98 -14.31 -4.77 0.48
N ALA A 99 -14.70 -5.62 1.45
CA ALA A 99 -14.20 -5.53 2.82
C ALA A 99 -12.68 -5.73 2.87
N ASN A 100 -12.16 -6.76 2.20
CA ASN A 100 -10.73 -7.05 2.14
C ASN A 100 -9.97 -5.92 1.44
N ALA A 101 -10.47 -5.40 0.31
CA ALA A 101 -9.88 -4.25 -0.37
C ALA A 101 -9.82 -3.01 0.53
N PHE A 102 -10.91 -2.70 1.23
CA PHE A 102 -10.95 -1.59 2.17
C PHE A 102 -9.95 -1.78 3.31
N ILE A 103 -9.96 -2.95 3.98
CA ILE A 103 -9.08 -3.24 5.11
C ILE A 103 -7.61 -3.12 4.71
N LEU A 104 -7.23 -3.67 3.56
CA LEU A 104 -5.85 -3.62 3.05
C LEU A 104 -5.44 -2.20 2.69
N VAL A 105 -6.23 -1.51 1.85
CA VAL A 105 -5.89 -0.17 1.35
C VAL A 105 -5.89 0.86 2.49
N ALA A 106 -6.87 0.81 3.40
CA ALA A 106 -6.95 1.74 4.53
C ALA A 106 -5.86 1.51 5.60
N SER A 107 -5.21 0.34 5.61
CA SER A 107 -4.12 0.04 6.54
C SER A 107 -2.73 0.32 5.96
N GLN A 108 -2.64 0.60 4.65
CA GLN A 108 -1.36 0.81 3.97
C GLN A 108 -0.74 2.17 4.31
N LYS A 109 0.54 2.12 4.70
CA LYS A 109 1.38 3.31 4.89
C LYS A 109 2.19 3.57 3.62
N THR A 110 2.27 4.82 3.20
CA THR A 110 2.97 5.21 1.97
C THR A 110 4.37 5.71 2.28
N LEU A 111 5.36 4.87 1.97
CA LEU A 111 6.78 5.20 2.16
C LEU A 111 7.20 6.51 1.46
N PRO A 112 6.77 6.83 0.21
CA PRO A 112 7.15 8.08 -0.44
C PRO A 112 6.70 9.34 0.31
N VAL A 113 5.50 9.31 0.90
CA VAL A 113 4.97 10.45 1.67
C VAL A 113 5.77 10.63 2.95
N LEU A 114 6.07 9.54 3.66
CA LEU A 114 6.87 9.58 4.87
C LEU A 114 8.29 10.12 4.61
N VAL A 115 8.96 9.64 3.56
CA VAL A 115 10.28 10.14 3.16
C VAL A 115 10.22 11.64 2.90
N ALA A 116 9.25 12.11 2.11
CA ALA A 116 9.11 13.53 1.80
C ALA A 116 8.93 14.37 3.07
N VAL A 117 8.13 13.89 4.04
CA VAL A 117 7.93 14.56 5.32
C VAL A 117 9.21 14.57 6.16
N VAL A 118 9.93 13.45 6.26
CA VAL A 118 11.18 13.36 7.04
C VAL A 118 12.28 14.24 6.44
N GLU A 119 12.38 14.33 5.11
CA GLU A 119 13.31 15.23 4.44
C GLU A 119 12.95 16.70 4.69
N GLN A 120 11.66 17.05 4.65
CA GLN A 120 11.20 18.42 4.93
C GLN A 120 11.40 18.84 6.40
N LEU A 121 11.39 17.90 7.33
CA LEU A 121 11.65 18.15 8.75
C LEU A 121 13.14 18.40 9.08
N GLY A 122 14.01 18.44 8.07
CA GLY A 122 15.31 19.13 8.15
C GLY A 122 16.25 18.66 9.26
N GLY A 123 16.18 17.39 9.66
CA GLY A 123 17.08 16.83 10.67
C GLY A 123 16.76 17.21 12.11
N VAL A 124 15.61 17.84 12.39
CA VAL A 124 15.15 18.13 13.77
C VAL A 124 15.04 16.85 14.63
N PHE A 125 14.85 15.70 13.98
CA PHE A 125 14.77 14.37 14.59
C PHE A 125 16.05 13.53 14.42
N GLY A 126 17.16 14.12 13.97
CA GLY A 126 18.43 13.43 13.64
C GLY A 126 18.66 13.26 12.14
N GLU A 127 19.74 12.58 11.74
CA GLU A 127 20.00 12.33 10.31
C GLU A 127 18.84 11.58 9.66
N SER A 128 18.29 12.14 8.57
CA SER A 128 17.12 11.61 7.87
C SER A 128 17.28 10.14 7.48
N GLY A 129 18.49 9.68 7.17
CA GLY A 129 18.77 8.28 6.85
C GLY A 129 18.55 7.31 8.02
N LEU A 130 18.76 7.76 9.27
CA LEU A 130 18.53 6.96 10.48
C LEU A 130 17.04 6.67 10.70
N LEU A 131 16.17 7.60 10.28
CA LEU A 131 14.73 7.49 10.38
C LEU A 131 14.13 6.72 9.19
N VAL A 132 14.65 6.95 7.98
CA VAL A 132 14.12 6.35 6.76
C VAL A 132 14.38 4.84 6.69
N LEU A 133 15.52 4.36 7.18
CA LEU A 133 15.91 2.95 7.09
C LEU A 133 14.95 1.98 7.80
N PRO A 134 14.63 2.15 9.10
CA PRO A 134 13.61 1.34 9.77
C PRO A 134 12.25 1.41 9.07
N CYS A 135 11.91 2.57 8.49
CA CYS A 135 10.65 2.75 7.78
C CYS A 135 10.59 1.97 6.46
N VAL A 136 11.69 1.90 5.71
CA VAL A 136 11.79 1.03 4.51
C VAL A 136 11.63 -0.43 4.91
N ALA A 137 12.34 -0.88 5.94
CA ALA A 137 12.25 -2.26 6.41
C ALA A 137 10.86 -2.61 6.95
N ALA A 138 10.24 -1.71 7.72
CA ALA A 138 8.88 -1.87 8.21
C ALA A 138 7.87 -1.95 7.05
N HIS A 139 8.04 -1.13 6.00
CA HIS A 139 7.17 -1.16 4.82
C HIS A 139 7.33 -2.46 4.01
N LEU A 140 8.55 -2.97 3.83
CA LEU A 140 8.77 -4.27 3.19
C LEU A 140 8.14 -5.40 4.01
N ASN A 141 8.30 -5.39 5.34
CA ASN A 141 7.65 -6.35 6.22
C ASN A 141 6.12 -6.26 6.09
N GLN A 142 5.58 -5.04 5.97
CA GLN A 142 4.17 -4.80 5.72
C GLN A 142 3.68 -5.48 4.43
N ILE A 143 4.39 -5.31 3.30
CA ILE A 143 4.04 -5.93 2.01
C ILE A 143 4.02 -7.46 2.11
N ILE A 144 4.99 -8.02 2.84
CA ILE A 144 5.07 -9.47 3.08
C ILE A 144 3.85 -9.93 3.89
N MET A 145 3.54 -9.25 5.00
CA MET A 145 2.36 -9.55 5.83
C MET A 145 1.05 -9.46 5.05
N ASP A 146 0.88 -8.40 4.26
CA ASP A 146 -0.31 -8.19 3.42
C ASP A 146 -0.46 -9.32 2.38
N SER A 147 0.65 -9.76 1.79
CA SER A 147 0.68 -10.88 0.84
C SER A 147 0.26 -12.20 1.51
N PHE A 148 0.74 -12.48 2.73
CA PHE A 148 0.30 -13.65 3.49
C PHE A 148 -1.17 -13.57 3.87
N LEU A 149 -1.66 -12.40 4.28
CA LEU A 149 -3.07 -12.20 4.64
C LEU A 149 -3.98 -12.46 3.44
N VAL A 150 -3.66 -11.89 2.29
CA VAL A 150 -4.41 -12.10 1.03
C VAL A 150 -4.36 -13.58 0.64
N ASN A 151 -3.18 -14.20 0.64
CA ASN A 151 -3.04 -15.60 0.25
C ASN A 151 -3.80 -16.55 1.19
N ASN A 152 -3.73 -16.37 2.50
CA ASN A 152 -4.44 -17.21 3.47
C ASN A 152 -5.96 -17.05 3.39
N ARG A 153 -6.46 -15.84 3.08
CA ARG A 153 -7.90 -15.61 2.85
C ARG A 153 -8.36 -16.19 1.52
N LEU A 154 -7.56 -16.05 0.45
CA LEU A 154 -7.85 -16.64 -0.86
C LEU A 154 -7.85 -18.17 -0.82
N LEU A 155 -6.95 -18.80 -0.07
CA LEU A 155 -6.96 -20.25 0.15
C LEU A 155 -8.18 -20.76 0.93
N LYS A 156 -8.88 -19.86 1.64
CA LYS A 156 -10.14 -20.16 2.33
C LYS A 156 -11.35 -20.17 1.38
N HIS A 157 -11.19 -19.64 0.17
CA HIS A 157 -12.15 -19.78 -0.93
C HIS A 157 -11.75 -21.00 -1.77
N PRO A 158 -12.59 -22.06 -1.85
CA PRO A 158 -12.32 -23.15 -2.79
C PRO A 158 -12.27 -22.57 -4.20
N THR A 159 -11.23 -22.92 -4.95
CA THR A 159 -11.17 -22.55 -6.35
C THR A 159 -12.39 -23.15 -7.08
N PRO A 160 -13.01 -22.47 -8.05
CA PRO A 160 -14.20 -22.98 -8.77
C PRO A 160 -14.03 -24.35 -9.44
N LYS A 161 -12.83 -24.93 -9.42
CA LYS A 161 -12.55 -26.29 -9.90
C LYS A 161 -13.08 -27.37 -8.96
N ASP A 162 -13.31 -27.06 -7.68
CA ASP A 162 -13.80 -28.02 -6.68
C ASP A 162 -15.34 -28.07 -6.59
N ALA A 163 -16.05 -27.17 -7.28
CA ALA A 163 -17.51 -27.13 -7.31
C ALA A 163 -18.14 -28.02 -8.40
N LYS A 164 -17.33 -28.74 -9.19
CA LYS A 164 -17.80 -29.64 -10.26
C LYS A 164 -17.64 -31.14 -9.94
N ALA A 165 -17.29 -31.51 -8.71
CA ALA A 165 -17.04 -32.89 -8.32
C ALA A 165 -17.85 -33.37 -7.10
N ALA A 166 -18.97 -32.71 -6.77
CA ALA A 166 -19.92 -33.16 -5.75
C ALA A 166 -21.33 -33.28 -6.33
#